data_AF-A0A3D2J7I7-F1
#
_entry.id   AF-A0A3D2J7I7-F1
#
_cell.length_a   1.000
_cell.length_b   1.000
_cell.length_c   1.000
_cell.angle_alpha   90.00
_cell.angle_beta   90.00
_cell.angle_gamma   90.00
#
_symmetry.space_group_name_H-M   'P 1'
#
loop_
_entity.id
_entity.type
_entity.pdbx_description
1 polymer ?
#
loop_
_entity_poly.entity_id
_entity_poly.type
_entity_poly.pdbx_seq_one_letter_code
_entity_poly.pdbx_strand_id
1 'polypeptide(L)'
;VRIGQMVTCNGYRNPALLAKMASTVDVMSHGRLDFGIGAGWYEHEYKAYGYPYPDAPERLRYLREAVQVILAMWTQGEAVYDGKYYHLQGAINQPKGVQKPHIPLLIGGGGEKVTLKLVAQYGDACNVGGDIETIKHKFDVIKQHCANLGRDYESIHRTSSAGCIMSANPEEAVSQLSDVERQLFASGPSSLVGTPDTIRQRLQALEDVGVQELILSFPKVTQLEPLRAFAREFLQK
;
A
#
# COMPACT_ATOMS: atom_id res chain seq x y z
N VAL A 1 4.05 3.24 -16.99
CA VAL A 1 4.38 2.49 -15.76
C VAL A 1 4.54 3.47 -14.61
N ARG A 2 3.69 3.35 -13.59
CA ARG A 2 3.80 4.07 -12.32
C ARG A 2 4.77 3.33 -11.38
N ILE A 3 5.32 4.02 -10.40
CA ILE A 3 6.30 3.48 -9.44
C ILE A 3 5.88 3.87 -8.04
N GLY A 4 6.12 3.02 -7.04
CA GLY A 4 5.71 3.30 -5.68
C GLY A 4 6.28 2.32 -4.67
N GLN A 5 6.08 2.64 -3.40
CA GLN A 5 6.43 1.79 -2.26
C GLN A 5 5.16 1.09 -1.78
N MET A 6 5.23 -0.22 -1.50
CA MET A 6 4.09 -0.99 -0.97
C MET A 6 4.45 -1.67 0.37
N VAL A 7 4.36 -1.00 1.51
CA VAL A 7 4.33 0.46 1.69
C VAL A 7 5.57 0.89 2.48
N THR A 8 5.95 2.17 2.39
CA THR A 8 7.04 2.71 3.20
C THR A 8 6.66 2.72 4.68
N CYS A 9 7.65 2.51 5.54
CA CYS A 9 7.46 2.50 6.98
C CYS A 9 7.58 3.92 7.55
N ASN A 10 6.52 4.42 8.19
CA ASN A 10 6.50 5.74 8.82
C ASN A 10 7.63 5.92 9.85
N GLY A 11 8.00 4.86 10.57
CA GLY A 11 8.98 4.94 11.64
C GLY A 11 10.42 5.17 11.21
N TYR A 12 10.75 5.04 9.92
CA TYR A 12 12.15 5.07 9.46
C TYR A 12 12.67 6.46 9.12
N ARG A 13 11.79 7.45 8.89
CA ARG A 13 12.21 8.80 8.46
C ARG A 13 11.31 9.87 9.06
N ASN A 14 11.87 11.05 9.25
CA ASN A 14 11.09 12.25 9.52
C ASN A 14 10.07 12.48 8.38
N PRO A 15 8.78 12.75 8.68
CA PRO A 15 7.74 12.84 7.65
C PRO A 15 7.92 14.02 6.69
N ALA A 16 8.50 15.15 7.14
CA ALA A 16 8.78 16.28 6.25
C ALA A 16 9.92 15.94 5.26
N LEU A 17 10.97 15.26 5.74
CA LEU A 17 12.03 14.74 4.87
C LEU A 17 11.48 13.71 3.87
N LEU A 18 10.61 12.81 4.32
CA LEU A 18 9.97 11.82 3.46
C LEU A 18 9.09 12.48 2.37
N ALA A 19 8.31 13.50 2.73
CA ALA A 19 7.54 14.30 1.77
C ALA A 19 8.43 14.98 0.71
N LYS A 20 9.60 15.47 1.13
CA LYS A 20 10.59 16.09 0.25
C LYS A 20 11.25 15.09 -0.69
N MET A 21 11.55 13.87 -0.21
CA MET A 21 12.04 12.78 -1.05
C MET A 21 10.99 12.39 -2.10
N ALA A 22 9.75 12.17 -1.66
CA ALA A 22 8.65 11.79 -2.53
C ALA A 22 8.37 12.82 -3.63
N SER A 23 8.26 14.11 -3.30
CA SER A 23 8.05 15.17 -4.27
C SER A 23 9.19 15.35 -5.27
N THR A 24 10.42 15.01 -4.87
CA THR A 24 11.57 15.00 -5.78
C THR A 24 11.48 13.85 -6.78
N VAL A 25 11.14 12.64 -6.31
CA VAL A 25 10.91 11.47 -7.18
C VAL A 25 9.72 11.69 -8.11
N ASP A 26 8.66 12.33 -7.63
CA ASP A 26 7.50 12.67 -8.44
C ASP A 26 7.87 13.55 -9.64
N VAL A 27 8.65 14.60 -9.40
CA VAL A 27 9.13 15.50 -10.47
C VAL A 27 10.07 14.77 -11.42
N MET A 28 11.05 14.03 -10.91
CA MET A 28 12.00 13.25 -11.73
C MET A 28 11.30 12.19 -12.58
N SER A 29 10.21 11.62 -12.06
CA SER A 29 9.45 10.58 -12.75
C SER A 29 8.37 11.15 -13.68
N HIS A 30 8.22 12.47 -13.78
CA HIS A 30 7.13 13.14 -14.51
C HIS A 30 5.73 12.70 -14.03
N GLY A 31 5.53 12.66 -12.70
CA GLY A 31 4.22 12.42 -12.12
C GLY A 31 3.80 10.96 -12.07
N ARG A 32 4.78 10.05 -11.96
CA ARG A 32 4.53 8.60 -11.96
C ARG A 32 4.64 7.96 -10.59
N LEU A 33 4.84 8.75 -9.53
CA LEU A 33 4.94 8.23 -8.16
C LEU A 33 3.55 7.98 -7.56
N ASP A 34 3.35 6.77 -7.04
CA ASP A 34 2.31 6.46 -6.05
C ASP A 34 2.98 6.31 -4.68
N PHE A 35 2.62 7.18 -3.73
CA PHE A 35 3.25 7.19 -2.42
C PHE A 35 2.47 6.32 -1.44
N GLY A 36 2.99 5.12 -1.15
CA GLY A 36 2.43 4.22 -0.16
C GLY A 36 3.08 4.34 1.21
N ILE A 37 2.30 4.49 2.28
CA ILE A 37 2.77 4.57 3.67
C ILE A 37 1.99 3.67 4.63
N GLY A 38 2.66 3.14 5.65
CA GLY A 38 2.07 2.38 6.75
C GLY A 38 2.78 2.60 8.09
N ALA A 39 2.19 2.08 9.17
CA ALA A 39 2.69 2.32 10.54
C ALA A 39 3.97 1.54 10.89
N GLY A 40 4.37 0.56 10.06
CA GLY A 40 5.45 -0.37 10.36
C GLY A 40 5.01 -1.52 11.27
N TRP A 41 5.40 -2.74 10.90
CA TRP A 41 4.98 -3.97 11.56
C TRP A 41 6.13 -4.92 11.88
N TYR A 42 7.27 -4.79 11.18
CA TYR A 42 8.35 -5.77 11.24
C TYR A 42 9.41 -5.38 12.27
N GLU A 43 9.16 -5.74 13.53
CA GLU A 43 10.02 -5.43 14.69
C GLU A 43 11.50 -5.77 14.48
N HIS A 44 11.79 -6.88 13.77
CA HIS A 44 13.15 -7.31 13.51
C HIS A 44 13.96 -6.24 12.76
N GLU A 45 13.38 -5.61 11.73
CA GLU A 45 14.06 -4.57 10.95
C GLU A 45 14.27 -3.28 11.76
N TYR A 46 13.29 -2.90 12.58
CA TYR A 46 13.45 -1.79 13.54
C TYR A 46 14.66 -2.02 14.46
N LYS A 47 14.74 -3.20 15.08
CA LYS A 47 15.85 -3.55 15.98
C LYS A 47 17.19 -3.60 15.26
N ALA A 48 17.21 -4.19 14.05
CA ALA A 48 18.42 -4.31 13.25
C ALA A 48 19.00 -2.93 12.83
N TYR A 49 18.14 -1.94 12.60
CA TYR A 49 18.55 -0.56 12.29
C TYR A 49 18.77 0.32 13.53
N GLY A 50 18.58 -0.22 14.74
CA GLY A 50 18.72 0.53 15.98
C GLY A 50 17.59 1.52 16.25
N TYR A 51 16.43 1.35 15.62
CA TYR A 51 15.26 2.17 15.88
C TYR A 51 14.46 1.64 17.08
N PRO A 52 13.84 2.55 17.86
CA PRO A 52 12.83 2.12 18.82
C PRO A 52 11.65 1.46 18.08
N TYR A 53 11.05 0.45 18.70
CA TYR A 53 9.82 -0.18 18.22
C TYR A 53 8.69 0.09 19.23
N PRO A 54 8.05 1.28 19.15
CA PRO A 54 6.89 1.61 19.99
C PRO A 54 5.75 0.60 19.80
N ASP A 55 4.78 0.57 20.70
CA ASP A 55 3.61 -0.31 20.54
C ASP A 55 2.74 0.08 19.32
N ALA A 56 1.85 -0.82 18.91
CA ALA A 56 1.03 -0.59 17.72
C ALA A 56 0.14 0.68 17.82
N PRO A 57 -0.57 0.94 18.94
CA PRO A 57 -1.32 2.19 19.11
C PRO A 57 -0.47 3.45 18.94
N GLU A 58 0.75 3.47 19.48
CA GLU A 58 1.66 4.60 19.34
C GLU A 58 2.14 4.79 17.91
N ARG A 59 2.57 3.72 17.22
CA ARG A 59 2.97 3.82 15.80
C ARG A 59 1.83 4.32 14.90
N LEU A 60 0.59 3.93 15.19
CA LEU A 60 -0.59 4.42 14.48
C LEU A 60 -0.89 5.91 14.75
N ARG A 61 -0.60 6.41 15.96
CA ARG A 61 -0.67 7.84 16.26
C ARG A 61 0.41 8.62 15.51
N TYR A 62 1.62 8.08 15.39
CA TYR A 62 2.68 8.68 14.57
C TYR A 62 2.24 8.76 13.11
N LEU A 63 1.70 7.65 12.55
CA LEU A 63 1.22 7.63 11.17
C LEU A 63 0.16 8.72 10.89
N ARG A 64 -0.78 8.93 11.82
CA ARG A 64 -1.81 9.96 11.68
C ARG A 64 -1.21 11.37 11.52
N GLU A 65 -0.28 11.74 12.38
CA GLU A 65 0.34 13.07 12.30
C GLU A 65 1.27 13.18 11.09
N ALA A 66 2.00 12.11 10.77
CA ALA A 66 2.89 12.07 9.60
C ALA A 66 2.13 12.29 8.29
N VAL A 67 0.95 11.68 8.10
CA VAL A 67 0.12 11.89 6.91
C VAL A 67 -0.28 13.37 6.77
N GLN A 68 -0.66 14.03 7.87
CA GLN A 68 -1.01 15.45 7.86
C GLN A 68 0.21 16.32 7.52
N VAL A 69 1.38 16.02 8.10
CA VAL A 69 2.64 16.69 7.78
C VAL A 69 2.99 16.55 6.30
N ILE A 70 2.89 15.34 5.75
CA ILE A 70 3.21 15.05 4.35
C ILE A 70 2.28 15.82 3.41
N LEU A 71 0.97 15.82 3.68
CA LEU A 71 -0.01 16.57 2.90
C LEU A 71 0.24 18.09 3.00
N ALA A 72 0.55 18.60 4.19
CA ALA A 72 0.90 20.01 4.37
C ALA A 72 2.13 20.40 3.54
N MET A 73 3.18 19.58 3.54
CA MET A 73 4.39 19.79 2.73
C MET A 73 4.06 19.87 1.23
N TRP A 74 3.22 18.98 0.71
CA TRP A 74 2.87 18.99 -0.72
C TRP A 74 1.94 20.14 -1.10
N THR A 75 1.00 20.52 -0.24
CA THR A 75 -0.10 21.42 -0.59
C THR A 75 0.08 22.87 -0.15
N GLN A 76 0.76 23.15 0.96
CA GLN A 76 0.90 24.50 1.53
C GLN A 76 2.19 25.19 1.08
N GLY A 77 2.19 26.49 0.79
CA GLY A 77 3.40 27.23 0.40
C GLY A 77 4.54 27.08 1.42
N GLU A 78 4.21 27.37 2.68
CA GLU A 78 5.03 27.12 3.85
C GLU A 78 4.23 26.24 4.82
N ALA A 79 4.70 25.02 5.05
CA ALA A 79 3.97 24.04 5.85
C ALA A 79 4.15 24.33 7.35
N VAL A 80 3.02 24.41 8.04
CA VAL A 80 2.95 24.53 9.50
C VAL A 80 2.17 23.35 10.07
N TYR A 81 2.70 22.76 11.13
CA TYR A 81 2.05 21.67 11.85
C TYR A 81 2.50 21.69 13.31
N ASP A 82 1.57 21.57 14.25
CA ASP A 82 1.85 21.57 15.67
C ASP A 82 1.11 20.38 16.32
N GLY A 83 1.74 19.21 16.24
CA GLY A 83 1.20 17.95 16.74
C GLY A 83 1.98 17.46 17.95
N LYS A 84 1.55 16.33 18.53
CA LYS A 84 2.24 15.77 19.69
C LYS A 84 3.62 15.21 19.33
N TYR A 85 3.77 14.67 18.13
CA TYR A 85 4.96 13.94 17.68
C TYR A 85 5.78 14.70 16.66
N TYR A 86 5.13 15.53 15.83
CA TYR A 86 5.81 16.31 14.81
C TYR A 86 5.44 17.79 14.91
N HIS A 87 6.44 18.64 14.69
CA HIS A 87 6.30 20.09 14.72
C HIS A 87 7.01 20.66 13.48
N LEU A 88 6.30 21.50 12.72
CA LEU A 88 6.82 22.23 11.57
C LEU A 88 6.50 23.72 11.73
N GLN A 89 7.50 24.55 11.47
CA GLN A 89 7.39 26.00 11.49
C GLN A 89 7.91 26.53 10.14
N GLY A 90 6.99 26.89 9.24
CA GLY A 90 7.32 27.48 7.94
C GLY A 90 8.13 26.59 7.02
N ALA A 91 7.91 25.27 7.05
CA ALA A 91 8.73 24.33 6.28
C ALA A 91 8.43 24.43 4.78
N ILE A 92 9.48 24.63 3.97
CA ILE A 92 9.35 24.77 2.51
C ILE A 92 9.65 23.42 1.84
N ASN A 93 8.73 22.98 0.96
CA ASN A 93 8.92 21.81 0.11
C ASN A 93 8.99 22.20 -1.36
N GLN A 94 10.21 22.32 -1.91
CA GLN A 94 10.43 22.61 -3.33
C GLN A 94 11.40 21.62 -3.98
N PRO A 95 11.05 20.99 -5.13
CA PRO A 95 9.77 21.09 -5.82
C PRO A 95 8.61 20.43 -5.03
N LYS A 96 7.36 20.82 -5.32
CA LYS A 96 6.15 20.32 -4.65
C LYS A 96 5.64 18.95 -5.11
N GLY A 97 6.18 18.43 -6.21
CA GLY A 97 5.51 17.40 -7.01
C GLY A 97 4.77 18.05 -8.19
N VAL A 98 4.60 17.29 -9.27
CA VAL A 98 3.91 17.72 -10.49
C VAL A 98 2.47 17.23 -10.55
N GLN A 99 2.12 16.18 -9.80
CA GLN A 99 0.75 15.65 -9.73
C GLN A 99 -0.20 16.59 -8.96
N LYS A 100 -1.49 16.56 -9.32
CA LYS A 100 -2.56 17.37 -8.71
C LYS A 100 -3.70 16.47 -8.22
N PRO A 101 -4.35 16.80 -7.09
CA PRO A 101 -4.07 17.94 -6.20
C PRO A 101 -2.76 17.79 -5.42
N HIS A 102 -2.28 16.56 -5.24
CA HIS A 102 -0.97 16.19 -4.71
C HIS A 102 -0.56 14.83 -5.30
N ILE A 103 0.57 14.28 -4.84
CA ILE A 103 1.02 12.92 -5.16
C ILE A 103 -0.01 11.93 -4.58
N PRO A 104 -0.47 10.91 -5.35
CA PRO A 104 -1.41 9.92 -4.84
C PRO A 104 -0.90 9.22 -3.57
N LEU A 105 -1.71 9.26 -2.52
CA LEU A 105 -1.42 8.74 -1.20
C LEU A 105 -2.15 7.41 -0.97
N LEU A 106 -1.39 6.33 -0.94
CA LEU A 106 -1.87 5.01 -0.54
C LEU A 106 -1.55 4.78 0.95
N ILE A 107 -2.56 4.42 1.74
CA ILE A 107 -2.37 4.02 3.14
C ILE A 107 -2.57 2.51 3.26
N GLY A 108 -1.52 1.80 3.70
CA GLY A 108 -1.52 0.35 3.85
C GLY A 108 -1.89 -0.12 5.26
N GLY A 109 -2.73 -1.16 5.34
CA GLY A 109 -3.03 -1.89 6.57
C GLY A 109 -4.53 -2.03 6.89
N GLY A 110 -4.90 -3.09 7.60
CA GLY A 110 -6.29 -3.49 7.85
C GLY A 110 -6.89 -3.11 9.22
N GLY A 111 -6.25 -2.20 9.96
CA GLY A 111 -6.72 -1.78 11.29
C GLY A 111 -7.99 -0.94 11.23
N GLU A 112 -9.13 -1.53 11.60
CA GLU A 112 -10.47 -0.94 11.38
C GLU A 112 -10.70 0.39 12.11
N LYS A 113 -10.24 0.49 13.35
CA LYS A 113 -10.51 1.67 14.19
C LYS A 113 -9.64 2.88 13.83
N VAL A 114 -8.45 2.62 13.29
CA VAL A 114 -7.45 3.68 13.06
C VAL A 114 -7.00 3.73 11.61
N THR A 115 -6.35 2.69 11.08
CA THR A 115 -5.80 2.70 9.71
C THR A 115 -6.88 2.94 8.66
N LEU A 116 -8.00 2.21 8.71
CA LEU A 116 -9.08 2.38 7.73
C LEU A 116 -9.81 3.73 7.89
N LYS A 117 -9.82 4.28 9.11
CA LYS A 117 -10.28 5.64 9.35
C LYS A 117 -9.32 6.67 8.73
N LEU A 118 -8.01 6.47 8.80
CA LEU A 118 -7.02 7.33 8.15
C LEU A 118 -7.13 7.26 6.63
N VAL A 119 -7.36 6.07 6.06
CA VAL A 119 -7.71 5.90 4.64
C VAL A 119 -8.90 6.79 4.30
N ALA A 120 -10.02 6.66 5.03
CA ALA A 120 -11.21 7.48 4.80
C ALA A 120 -10.95 8.98 4.97
N GLN A 121 -10.08 9.40 5.91
CA GLN A 121 -9.78 10.82 6.13
C GLN A 121 -8.84 11.43 5.08
N TYR A 122 -7.86 10.67 4.58
CA TYR A 122 -6.71 11.24 3.87
C TYR A 122 -6.24 10.45 2.64
N GLY A 123 -6.49 9.15 2.57
CA GLY A 123 -5.93 8.31 1.51
C GLY A 123 -6.67 8.47 0.18
N ASP A 124 -5.94 8.52 -0.92
CA ASP A 124 -6.47 8.38 -2.28
C ASP A 124 -6.63 6.90 -2.65
N ALA A 125 -5.86 6.04 -1.99
CA ALA A 125 -5.94 4.60 -2.16
C ALA A 125 -5.74 3.86 -0.83
N CYS A 126 -6.21 2.61 -0.79
CA CYS A 126 -5.94 1.68 0.29
C CYS A 126 -5.29 0.41 -0.23
N ASN A 127 -4.51 -0.27 0.63
CA ASN A 127 -4.12 -1.66 0.39
C ASN A 127 -4.55 -2.52 1.58
N VAL A 128 -5.46 -3.46 1.30
CA VAL A 128 -6.01 -4.39 2.28
C VAL A 128 -5.72 -5.83 1.83
N GLY A 129 -5.25 -6.66 2.75
CA GLY A 129 -5.08 -8.09 2.55
C GLY A 129 -6.03 -8.91 3.42
N GLY A 130 -6.10 -10.21 3.15
CA GLY A 130 -7.00 -11.15 3.82
C GLY A 130 -7.65 -12.08 2.81
N ASP A 131 -8.53 -12.97 3.28
CA ASP A 131 -9.43 -13.70 2.41
C ASP A 131 -10.51 -12.75 1.81
N ILE A 132 -11.31 -13.28 0.89
CA ILE A 132 -12.38 -12.53 0.22
C ILE A 132 -13.35 -11.88 1.22
N GLU A 133 -13.75 -12.61 2.27
CA GLU A 133 -14.66 -12.10 3.29
C GLU A 133 -14.04 -10.97 4.10
N THR A 134 -12.76 -11.11 4.47
CA THR A 134 -11.99 -10.07 5.16
C THR A 134 -11.88 -8.83 4.29
N ILE A 135 -11.48 -8.97 3.02
CA ILE A 135 -11.33 -7.82 2.12
C ILE A 135 -12.66 -7.07 1.99
N LYS A 136 -13.76 -7.79 1.72
CA LYS A 136 -15.11 -7.23 1.65
C LYS A 136 -15.46 -6.47 2.93
N HIS A 137 -15.26 -7.11 4.09
CA HIS A 137 -15.55 -6.50 5.38
C HIS A 137 -14.75 -5.21 5.61
N LYS A 138 -13.46 -5.19 5.28
CA LYS A 138 -12.61 -4.00 5.43
C LYS A 138 -13.05 -2.88 4.50
N PHE A 139 -13.48 -3.19 3.28
CA PHE A 139 -14.06 -2.20 2.37
C PHE A 139 -15.37 -1.62 2.90
N ASP A 140 -16.24 -2.44 3.49
CA ASP A 140 -17.46 -1.96 4.18
C ASP A 140 -17.11 -1.03 5.36
N VAL A 141 -16.05 -1.34 6.12
CA VAL A 141 -15.57 -0.47 7.21
C VAL A 141 -15.06 0.87 6.68
N ILE A 142 -14.29 0.90 5.57
CA ILE A 142 -13.87 2.16 4.93
C ILE A 142 -15.10 2.94 4.49
N LYS A 143 -16.09 2.29 3.86
CA LYS A 143 -17.33 2.90 3.41
C LYS A 143 -18.09 3.54 4.57
N GLN A 144 -18.19 2.86 5.71
CA GLN A 144 -18.80 3.42 6.92
C GLN A 144 -18.04 4.64 7.46
N HIS A 145 -16.71 4.59 7.48
CA HIS A 145 -15.91 5.76 7.89
C HIS A 145 -16.08 6.94 6.93
N CYS A 146 -16.17 6.69 5.62
CA CYS A 146 -16.44 7.71 4.61
C CYS A 146 -17.81 8.36 4.83
N ALA A 147 -18.86 7.56 5.05
CA ALA A 147 -20.20 8.04 5.35
C ALA A 147 -20.23 8.93 6.61
N ASN A 148 -19.53 8.52 7.67
CA ASN A 148 -19.42 9.31 8.91
C ASN A 148 -18.69 10.65 8.71
N LEU A 149 -17.82 10.75 7.71
CA LEU A 149 -17.03 11.94 7.40
C LEU A 149 -17.66 12.80 6.28
N GLY A 150 -18.72 12.32 5.62
CA GLY A 150 -19.28 12.96 4.43
C GLY A 150 -18.36 12.90 3.21
N ARG A 151 -17.44 11.92 3.15
CA ARG A 151 -16.55 11.72 2.01
C ARG A 151 -17.14 10.69 1.05
N ASP A 152 -16.94 10.91 -0.25
CA ASP A 152 -17.26 9.91 -1.26
C ASP A 152 -16.31 8.70 -1.16
N TYR A 153 -16.88 7.52 -0.93
CA TYR A 153 -16.15 6.25 -0.89
C TYR A 153 -15.53 5.88 -2.25
N GLU A 154 -16.16 6.28 -3.35
CA GLU A 154 -15.65 6.01 -4.69
C GLU A 154 -14.42 6.86 -5.06
N SER A 155 -14.10 7.89 -4.25
CA SER A 155 -12.84 8.63 -4.36
C SER A 155 -11.61 7.86 -3.88
N ILE A 156 -11.79 6.67 -3.28
CA ILE A 156 -10.70 5.85 -2.75
C ILE A 156 -10.49 4.64 -3.65
N HIS A 157 -9.33 4.57 -4.28
CA HIS A 157 -8.92 3.43 -5.09
C HIS A 157 -8.57 2.23 -4.22
N ARG A 158 -9.21 1.09 -4.50
CA ARG A 158 -9.18 -0.10 -3.65
C ARG A 158 -8.22 -1.13 -4.19
N THR A 159 -7.11 -1.31 -3.50
CA THR A 159 -6.06 -2.26 -3.92
C THR A 159 -5.92 -3.43 -2.95
N SER A 160 -5.46 -4.56 -3.46
CA SER A 160 -5.02 -5.69 -2.65
C SER A 160 -3.68 -6.23 -3.16
N SER A 161 -3.01 -7.05 -2.36
CA SER A 161 -1.73 -7.65 -2.71
C SER A 161 -1.85 -9.17 -2.71
N ALA A 162 -1.25 -9.81 -3.71
CA ALA A 162 -1.26 -11.26 -3.81
C ALA A 162 0.06 -11.79 -4.39
N GLY A 163 0.50 -12.93 -3.87
CA GLY A 163 1.48 -13.76 -4.56
C GLY A 163 0.86 -14.48 -5.74
N CYS A 164 1.62 -14.68 -6.82
CA CYS A 164 1.15 -15.38 -8.00
C CYS A 164 2.10 -16.50 -8.42
N ILE A 165 1.56 -17.72 -8.54
CA ILE A 165 2.23 -18.91 -9.03
C ILE A 165 1.30 -19.61 -10.02
N MET A 166 1.50 -19.34 -11.31
CA MET A 166 0.74 -19.96 -12.38
C MET A 166 1.43 -21.25 -12.82
N SER A 167 0.81 -22.40 -12.57
CA SER A 167 1.35 -23.73 -12.88
C SER A 167 0.23 -24.74 -13.14
N ALA A 168 0.48 -25.68 -14.06
CA ALA A 168 -0.37 -26.86 -14.23
C ALA A 168 -0.28 -27.83 -13.04
N ASN A 169 0.83 -27.80 -12.30
CA ASN A 169 1.06 -28.57 -11.09
C ASN A 169 1.43 -27.62 -9.93
N PRO A 170 0.45 -27.02 -9.23
CA PRO A 170 0.71 -26.02 -8.20
C PRO A 170 1.40 -26.60 -6.96
N GLU A 171 1.11 -27.85 -6.58
CA GLU A 171 1.75 -28.50 -5.43
C GLU A 171 3.25 -28.65 -5.64
N GLU A 172 3.64 -29.11 -6.83
CA GLU A 172 5.06 -29.21 -7.20
C GLU A 172 5.72 -27.83 -7.23
N ALA A 173 5.07 -26.83 -7.84
CA ALA A 173 5.60 -25.47 -7.94
C ALA A 173 5.83 -24.83 -6.55
N VAL A 174 4.90 -25.02 -5.62
CA VAL A 174 5.05 -24.56 -4.22
C VAL A 174 6.13 -25.38 -3.50
N SER A 175 6.29 -26.67 -3.80
CA SER A 175 7.27 -27.52 -3.13
C SER A 175 8.73 -27.07 -3.38
N GLN A 176 8.98 -26.43 -4.52
CA GLN A 176 10.30 -25.92 -4.92
C GLN A 176 10.66 -24.55 -4.31
N LEU A 177 9.72 -23.91 -3.62
CA LEU A 177 9.95 -22.62 -2.96
C LEU A 177 10.60 -22.82 -1.59
N SER A 178 11.51 -21.90 -1.25
CA SER A 178 11.99 -21.74 0.13
C SER A 178 10.83 -21.35 1.08
N ASP A 179 11.01 -21.55 2.38
CA ASP A 179 9.97 -21.22 3.37
C ASP A 179 9.55 -19.75 3.30
N VAL A 180 10.51 -18.85 3.08
CA VAL A 180 10.26 -17.41 2.91
C VAL A 180 9.42 -17.15 1.67
N GLU A 181 9.75 -17.78 0.53
CA GLU A 181 8.98 -17.63 -0.70
C GLU A 181 7.56 -18.22 -0.57
N ARG A 182 7.40 -19.35 0.13
CA ARG A 182 6.07 -19.91 0.40
C ARG A 182 5.23 -18.94 1.23
N GLN A 183 5.80 -18.41 2.31
CA GLN A 183 5.12 -17.47 3.18
C GLN A 183 4.70 -16.20 2.44
N LEU A 184 5.55 -15.68 1.56
CA LEU A 184 5.28 -14.46 0.79
C LEU A 184 4.32 -14.67 -0.38
N PHE A 185 4.39 -15.82 -1.07
CA PHE A 185 3.73 -15.98 -2.38
C PHE A 185 2.61 -17.02 -2.42
N ALA A 186 2.58 -17.96 -1.48
CA ALA A 186 1.70 -19.13 -1.54
C ALA A 186 0.85 -19.37 -0.27
N SER A 187 1.16 -18.69 0.84
CA SER A 187 0.51 -18.94 2.14
C SER A 187 -0.67 -18.03 2.46
N GLY A 188 -0.89 -16.96 1.69
CA GLY A 188 -2.00 -16.04 1.91
C GLY A 188 -3.32 -16.58 1.35
N PRO A 189 -4.47 -16.34 2.00
CA PRO A 189 -5.77 -16.77 1.47
C PRO A 189 -6.16 -16.07 0.16
N SER A 190 -5.56 -14.93 -0.16
CA SER A 190 -5.69 -14.23 -1.46
C SER A 190 -4.66 -14.66 -2.50
N SER A 191 -3.80 -15.65 -2.22
CA SER A 191 -2.73 -16.04 -3.15
C SER A 191 -3.32 -16.61 -4.45
N LEU A 192 -2.72 -16.25 -5.58
CA LEU A 192 -3.09 -16.70 -6.91
C LEU A 192 -2.19 -17.88 -7.32
N VAL A 193 -2.48 -19.06 -6.75
CA VAL A 193 -1.71 -20.28 -6.97
C VAL A 193 -2.59 -21.32 -7.67
N GLY A 194 -2.23 -21.71 -8.88
CA GLY A 194 -2.98 -22.71 -9.64
C GLY A 194 -2.83 -22.59 -11.16
N THR A 195 -3.74 -23.25 -11.87
CA THR A 195 -3.86 -23.14 -13.33
C THR A 195 -4.43 -21.77 -13.73
N PRO A 196 -4.35 -21.38 -15.02
CA PRO A 196 -5.01 -20.16 -15.50
C PRO A 196 -6.48 -20.05 -15.11
N ASP A 197 -7.24 -21.15 -15.18
CA ASP A 197 -8.67 -21.16 -14.81
C ASP A 197 -8.89 -20.94 -13.31
N THR A 198 -8.07 -21.56 -12.46
CA THR A 198 -8.11 -21.32 -11.01
C THR A 198 -7.79 -19.86 -10.69
N ILE A 199 -6.77 -19.29 -11.34
CA ILE A 199 -6.40 -17.89 -11.15
C ILE A 199 -7.53 -16.97 -11.61
N ARG A 200 -8.15 -17.23 -12.77
CA ARG A 200 -9.29 -16.45 -13.29
C ARG A 200 -10.46 -16.42 -12.31
N GLN A 201 -10.81 -17.55 -11.72
CA GLN A 201 -11.87 -17.63 -10.71
C GLN A 201 -11.54 -16.80 -9.45
N ARG A 202 -10.28 -16.83 -9.00
CA ARG A 202 -9.84 -16.04 -7.84
C ARG A 202 -9.78 -14.54 -8.14
N LEU A 203 -9.36 -14.17 -9.34
CA LEU A 203 -9.40 -12.78 -9.82
C LEU A 203 -10.84 -12.26 -9.83
N GLN A 204 -11.77 -13.03 -10.40
CA GLN A 204 -13.20 -12.68 -10.40
C GLN A 204 -13.73 -12.48 -8.97
N ALA A 205 -13.41 -13.38 -8.04
CA ALA A 205 -13.84 -13.25 -6.65
C ALA A 205 -13.31 -11.99 -5.96
N LEU A 206 -12.10 -11.53 -6.32
CA LEU A 206 -11.52 -10.27 -5.81
C LEU A 206 -12.22 -9.05 -6.43
N GLU A 207 -12.50 -9.09 -7.73
CA GLU A 207 -13.25 -8.04 -8.43
C GLU A 207 -14.68 -7.91 -7.89
N ASP A 208 -15.36 -9.03 -7.64
CA ASP A 208 -16.74 -9.08 -7.11
C ASP A 208 -16.89 -8.41 -5.74
N VAL A 209 -15.82 -8.41 -4.93
CA VAL A 209 -15.79 -7.71 -3.64
C VAL A 209 -15.25 -6.28 -3.73
N GLY A 210 -14.96 -5.79 -4.93
CA GLY A 210 -14.64 -4.38 -5.20
C GLY A 210 -13.15 -4.06 -5.22
N VAL A 211 -12.25 -5.06 -5.34
CA VAL A 211 -10.83 -4.81 -5.60
C VAL A 211 -10.69 -4.26 -7.02
N GLN A 212 -10.05 -3.10 -7.16
CA GLN A 212 -9.86 -2.40 -8.44
C GLN A 212 -8.45 -2.59 -9.01
N GLU A 213 -7.49 -2.93 -8.16
CA GLU A 213 -6.10 -3.17 -8.57
C GLU A 213 -5.41 -4.20 -7.68
N LEU A 214 -4.61 -5.06 -8.30
CA LEU A 214 -3.79 -6.04 -7.61
C LEU A 214 -2.30 -5.73 -7.75
N ILE A 215 -1.61 -5.63 -6.63
CA ILE A 215 -0.15 -5.65 -6.58
C ILE A 215 0.31 -7.10 -6.50
N LEU A 216 0.76 -7.61 -7.64
CA LEU A 216 1.21 -8.99 -7.77
C LEU A 216 2.70 -9.12 -7.50
N SER A 217 3.05 -10.14 -6.73
CA SER A 217 4.44 -10.58 -6.57
C SER A 217 4.63 -11.99 -7.12
N PHE A 218 5.73 -12.19 -7.83
CA PHE A 218 6.09 -13.47 -8.44
C PHE A 218 7.35 -14.02 -7.76
N PRO A 219 7.46 -15.33 -7.52
CA PRO A 219 8.71 -15.93 -7.05
C PRO A 219 9.82 -15.75 -8.09
N LYS A 220 11.08 -15.86 -7.66
CA LYS A 220 12.26 -15.74 -8.53
C LYS A 220 12.24 -14.46 -9.40
N VAL A 221 12.14 -13.28 -8.77
CA VAL A 221 11.94 -11.96 -9.42
C VAL A 221 12.93 -11.60 -10.55
N THR A 222 14.09 -12.25 -10.62
CA THR A 222 15.07 -12.08 -11.71
C THR A 222 14.71 -12.87 -12.97
N GLN A 223 13.76 -13.79 -12.89
CA GLN A 223 13.22 -14.57 -14.00
C GLN A 223 11.92 -13.93 -14.46
N LEU A 224 11.93 -13.33 -15.66
CA LEU A 224 10.78 -12.57 -16.16
C LEU A 224 9.68 -13.45 -16.78
N GLU A 225 9.94 -14.73 -17.00
CA GLU A 225 9.00 -15.58 -17.73
C GLU A 225 7.67 -15.82 -17.01
N PRO A 226 7.61 -16.06 -15.67
CA PRO A 226 6.34 -16.13 -14.96
C PRO A 226 5.49 -14.87 -15.12
N LEU A 227 6.11 -13.68 -15.03
CA LEU A 227 5.44 -12.41 -15.24
C LEU A 227 4.93 -12.26 -16.69
N ARG A 228 5.76 -12.62 -17.68
CA ARG A 228 5.37 -12.56 -19.10
C ARG A 228 4.25 -13.54 -19.43
N ALA A 229 4.29 -14.75 -18.87
CA ALA A 229 3.24 -15.74 -19.04
C ALA A 229 1.92 -15.24 -18.46
N PHE A 230 1.93 -14.69 -17.24
CA PHE A 230 0.75 -14.06 -16.66
C PHE A 230 0.22 -12.92 -17.54
N ALA A 231 1.10 -12.03 -18.02
CA ALA A 231 0.69 -10.92 -18.86
C ALA A 231 0.07 -11.36 -20.20
N ARG A 232 0.59 -12.43 -20.83
CA ARG A 232 0.00 -12.99 -22.06
C ARG A 232 -1.39 -13.56 -21.81
N GLU A 233 -1.59 -14.23 -20.68
CA GLU A 233 -2.86 -14.87 -20.35
C GLU A 233 -3.95 -13.88 -19.92
N PHE A 234 -3.59 -12.86 -19.13
CA PHE A 234 -4.57 -12.01 -18.43
C PHE A 234 -4.59 -10.54 -18.85
N LEU A 235 -3.55 -10.03 -19.53
CA LEU A 235 -3.42 -8.59 -19.83
C LEU A 235 -3.47 -8.25 -21.33
N GLN A 236 -3.47 -9.25 -22.22
CA GLN A 236 -3.64 -9.01 -23.65
C GLN A 236 -5.12 -8.76 -23.95
N LYS A 237 -5.40 -7.63 -24.61
CA LYS A 237 -6.72 -7.28 -25.15
C LYS A 237 -6.99 -8.04 -26.44
#